data_AF-A0AAD8GSU2-F1
#
_entry.id   AF-A0AAD8GSU2-F1
#
_cell.length_a   1.000
_cell.length_b   1.000
_cell.length_c   1.000
_cell.angle_alpha   90.00
_cell.angle_beta   90.00
_cell.angle_gamma   90.00
#
_symmetry.space_group_name_H-M   'P 1'
#
loop_
_entity.id
_entity.type
_entity.pdbx_description
1 polymer ?
#
loop_
_entity_poly.entity_id
_entity_poly.type
_entity_poly.pdbx_seq_one_letter_code
_entity_poly.pdbx_strand_id
1 'polypeptide(L)'
;MEAFLREEPLVPEGMWFCPQCKKQRQATNIRNSMQQLYELYALINHSGGMGSGHYTAHIKLPDENRWYNFNATHVSSISEDEVCPGAAYVLFYRRVKTNNTSTSN
;
A
#
# COMPACT_ATOMS: atom_id res chain seq x y z
N MET A 1 -24.01 16.05 6.95
CA MET A 1 -22.91 15.06 7.13
C MET A 1 -22.99 13.91 6.12
N GLU A 2 -24.19 13.56 5.63
CA GLU A 2 -24.41 12.50 4.61
C GLU A 2 -23.93 12.80 3.17
N ALA A 3 -23.55 14.05 2.86
CA ALA A 3 -23.15 14.44 1.50
C ALA A 3 -21.75 13.93 1.10
N PHE A 4 -20.90 13.56 2.06
CA PHE A 4 -19.55 13.06 1.81
C PHE A 4 -19.47 11.55 1.55
N LEU A 5 -20.59 10.84 1.66
CA LEU A 5 -20.67 9.39 1.39
C LEU A 5 -21.28 9.05 0.04
N ARG A 6 -21.77 10.05 -0.71
CA ARG A 6 -22.36 9.82 -2.03
C ARG A 6 -21.25 9.75 -3.06
N GLU A 7 -21.12 8.60 -3.71
CA GLU A 7 -20.25 8.45 -4.88
C GLU A 7 -20.80 9.33 -6.01
N GLU A 8 -20.07 10.37 -6.39
CA GLU A 8 -20.38 11.18 -7.57
C GLU A 8 -20.03 10.35 -8.83
N PRO A 9 -21.03 9.94 -9.64
CA PRO A 9 -20.78 9.11 -10.80
C PRO A 9 -19.95 9.87 -11.83
N LEU A 10 -18.97 9.18 -12.44
CA LEU A 10 -18.14 9.78 -13.49
C LEU A 10 -19.00 10.10 -14.72
N VAL A 11 -18.75 11.27 -15.31
CA VAL A 11 -19.28 11.63 -16.63
C VAL A 11 -18.77 10.66 -17.71
N PRO A 12 -19.47 10.49 -18.83
CA PRO A 12 -19.09 9.54 -19.89
C PRO A 12 -17.62 9.64 -20.34
N GLU A 13 -17.06 10.84 -20.37
CA GLU A 13 -15.66 11.10 -20.73
C GLU A 13 -14.66 10.62 -19.67
N GLY A 14 -15.09 10.50 -18.42
CA GLY A 14 -14.30 9.99 -17.30
C GLY A 14 -14.49 8.49 -17.04
N MET A 15 -15.41 7.82 -17.75
CA MET A 15 -15.67 6.40 -17.57
C MET A 15 -14.48 5.55 -18.00
N TRP A 16 -14.19 4.51 -17.23
CA TRP A 16 -13.11 3.60 -17.52
C TRP A 16 -13.47 2.72 -18.74
N PHE A 17 -12.49 2.50 -19.64
CA PHE A 17 -12.67 1.59 -20.77
C PHE A 17 -12.24 0.17 -20.40
N CYS A 18 -13.21 -0.75 -20.27
CA CYS A 18 -12.92 -2.12 -19.90
C CYS A 18 -12.29 -2.92 -21.05
N PRO A 19 -11.04 -3.41 -20.93
CA PRO A 19 -10.34 -4.14 -21.99
C PRO A 19 -10.96 -5.53 -22.22
N GLN A 20 -11.66 -6.08 -21.22
CA GLN A 20 -12.32 -7.39 -21.29
C GLN A 20 -13.65 -7.35 -22.04
N CYS A 21 -14.49 -6.33 -21.81
CA CYS A 21 -15.82 -6.25 -22.42
C CYS A 21 -15.98 -5.15 -23.48
N LYS A 22 -14.93 -4.35 -23.75
CA LYS A 22 -14.88 -3.29 -24.78
C LYS A 22 -15.98 -2.23 -24.67
N LYS A 23 -16.39 -1.90 -23.45
CA LYS A 23 -17.43 -0.89 -23.15
C LYS A 23 -16.94 0.07 -22.08
N GLN A 24 -17.41 1.32 -22.13
CA GLN A 24 -17.26 2.28 -21.04
C GLN A 24 -18.05 1.81 -19.82
N ARG A 25 -17.44 1.85 -18.65
CA ARG A 25 -18.07 1.49 -17.37
C ARG A 25 -17.75 2.55 -16.33
N GLN A 26 -18.67 2.75 -15.39
CA GLN A 26 -18.35 3.46 -14.15
C GLN A 26 -17.11 2.83 -13.53
N ALA A 27 -16.15 3.66 -13.13
CA ALA A 27 -15.04 3.20 -12.31
C ALA A 27 -15.60 2.94 -10.92
N THR A 28 -16.20 1.77 -10.73
CA THR A 28 -16.54 1.33 -9.39
C THR A 28 -15.24 1.03 -8.68
N ASN A 29 -15.14 1.45 -7.43
CA ASN A 29 -14.10 0.94 -6.58
C ASN A 29 -14.36 -0.57 -6.46
N ILE A 30 -13.58 -1.40 -7.18
CA ILE A 30 -13.70 -2.88 -7.16
C ILE A 30 -13.58 -3.43 -5.72
N ARG A 31 -13.23 -2.56 -4.76
CA ARG A 31 -13.20 -2.74 -3.30
C ARG A 31 -14.44 -3.33 -2.63
N ASN A 32 -15.63 -3.38 -3.24
CA ASN A 32 -16.85 -3.73 -2.47
C ASN A 32 -17.27 -5.21 -2.47
N SER A 33 -16.50 -6.16 -3.04
CA SER A 33 -16.83 -7.60 -2.92
C SER A 33 -15.75 -8.50 -2.33
N MET A 34 -14.50 -8.02 -2.15
CA MET A 34 -13.41 -8.78 -1.54
C MET A 34 -12.54 -7.82 -0.77
N GLN A 35 -12.48 -7.96 0.56
CA GLN A 35 -11.54 -7.19 1.38
C GLN A 35 -10.12 -7.47 0.89
N GLN A 36 -9.50 -6.48 0.26
CA GLN A 36 -8.12 -6.58 -0.18
C GLN A 36 -7.21 -6.25 1.01
N LEU A 37 -6.62 -7.29 1.59
CA LEU A 37 -5.66 -7.16 2.68
C LEU A 37 -4.27 -6.84 2.10
N TYR A 38 -3.60 -5.88 2.70
CA TYR A 38 -2.26 -5.45 2.34
C TYR A 38 -1.38 -5.45 3.59
N GLU A 39 -0.15 -5.90 3.45
CA GLU A 39 0.86 -5.82 4.50
C GLU A 39 1.95 -4.82 4.11
N LEU A 40 2.37 -4.02 5.09
CA LEU A 40 3.52 -3.14 4.96
C LEU A 40 4.79 -4.01 5.02
N TYR A 41 5.67 -3.86 4.03
CA TYR A 41 6.94 -4.59 4.02
C TYR A 41 8.15 -3.70 3.78
N ALA A 42 7.97 -2.45 3.35
CA ALA A 42 9.04 -1.48 3.30
C ALA A 42 8.51 -0.06 3.48
N LEU A 43 9.36 0.82 3.99
CA LEU A 43 9.12 2.24 4.03
C LEU A 43 10.42 3.01 3.81
N ILE A 44 10.27 4.23 3.29
CA ILE A 44 11.36 5.18 3.12
C ILE A 44 11.14 6.29 4.12
N ASN A 45 12.15 6.53 4.95
CA ASN A 45 12.19 7.69 5.83
C ASN A 45 12.93 8.83 5.13
N HIS A 46 12.50 10.05 5.41
CA HIS A 46 13.24 11.25 5.03
C HIS A 46 13.45 12.08 6.29
N SER A 47 14.71 12.31 6.64
CA SER A 47 15.08 13.24 7.70
C SER A 47 15.69 14.49 7.08
N GLY A 48 15.09 15.65 7.31
CA GLY A 48 15.56 16.90 6.74
C GLY A 48 14.43 17.83 6.33
N GLY A 49 14.81 18.95 5.74
CA GLY A 49 13.90 19.99 5.28
C GLY A 49 13.68 19.95 3.77
N MET A 50 13.02 20.98 3.26
CA MET A 50 12.64 21.09 1.84
C MET A 50 13.84 21.13 0.87
N GLY A 51 15.00 21.65 1.32
CA GLY A 51 16.18 21.87 0.48
C GLY A 51 17.31 20.85 0.67
N SER A 52 17.22 19.98 1.68
CA SER A 52 18.23 18.97 1.98
C SER A 52 17.67 17.98 3.00
N GLY A 53 18.08 16.72 2.86
CA GLY A 53 17.79 15.69 3.83
C GLY A 53 18.50 14.38 3.50
N HIS A 54 18.18 13.37 4.30
CA HIS A 54 18.76 12.05 4.20
C HIS A 54 17.66 11.00 4.11
N TYR A 55 17.81 10.10 3.15
CA TYR A 55 16.86 9.02 2.94
C TYR A 55 17.42 7.72 3.50
N THR A 56 16.62 7.04 4.32
CA THR A 56 16.88 5.68 4.77
C THR A 56 15.70 4.79 4.45
N ALA A 57 15.91 3.47 4.42
CA ALA A 57 14.84 2.52 4.16
C ALA A 57 14.74 1.52 5.30
N HIS A 58 13.52 1.28 5.78
CA HIS A 58 13.23 0.12 6.62
C HIS A 58 12.57 -0.93 5.74
N ILE A 59 13.12 -2.14 5.68
CA ILE A 59 12.62 -3.23 4.83
C ILE A 59 12.47 -4.50 5.67
N LYS A 60 11.31 -5.13 5.58
CA LYS A 60 11.01 -6.44 6.15
C LYS A 60 11.35 -7.51 5.11
N LEU A 61 12.38 -8.32 5.40
CA LEU A 61 12.73 -9.43 4.51
C LEU A 61 11.69 -10.55 4.66
N PRO A 62 11.03 -11.00 3.58
CA PRO A 62 9.96 -11.99 3.65
C PRO A 62 10.39 -13.33 4.26
N ASP A 63 11.62 -13.74 3.95
CA ASP A 63 12.13 -15.07 4.32
C ASP A 63 12.51 -15.16 5.80
N GLU A 64 12.81 -14.02 6.43
CA GLU A 64 13.27 -13.94 7.82
C GLU A 64 12.22 -13.33 8.75
N ASN A 65 11.17 -12.73 8.18
CA ASN A 65 10.16 -11.95 8.90
C ASN A 65 10.78 -10.89 9.84
N ARG A 66 11.92 -10.31 9.44
CA ARG A 66 12.73 -9.38 10.25
C ARG A 66 12.92 -8.05 9.51
N TRP A 67 12.91 -6.97 10.26
CA TRP A 67 13.13 -5.63 9.75
C TRP A 67 14.61 -5.26 9.76
N TYR A 68 15.00 -4.51 8.74
CA TYR A 68 16.35 -3.99 8.57
C TYR A 68 16.30 -2.51 8.21
N ASN A 69 17.19 -1.74 8.80
CA ASN A 69 17.47 -0.37 8.41
C ASN A 69 18.64 -0.34 7.41
N PHE A 70 18.38 0.23 6.25
CA PHE A 70 19.35 0.48 5.20
C PHE A 70 19.68 1.97 5.19
N ASN A 71 20.90 2.30 5.62
CA ASN A 71 21.41 3.65 5.71
C ASN A 71 22.71 3.75 4.89
N ALA A 72 22.57 4.10 3.61
CA ALA A 72 23.67 4.16 2.64
C ALA A 72 24.47 2.83 2.61
N THR A 73 25.71 2.84 3.11
CA THR A 73 26.59 1.66 3.13
C THR A 73 26.39 0.76 4.35
N HIS A 74 25.56 1.18 5.30
CA HIS A 74 25.33 0.45 6.56
C HIS A 74 23.95 -0.22 6.56
N VAL A 75 23.94 -1.48 6.96
CA VAL A 75 22.73 -2.26 7.15
C VAL A 75 22.71 -2.80 8.57
N SER A 76 21.60 -2.61 9.28
CA SER A 76 21.42 -3.10 10.65
C SER A 76 20.04 -3.70 10.83
N SER A 77 19.91 -4.78 11.59
CA SER A 77 18.61 -5.29 12.01
C SER A 77 17.95 -4.32 12.99
N ILE A 78 16.64 -4.13 12.88
CA ILE A 78 15.83 -3.32 13.78
C ILE A 78 14.60 -4.11 14.25
N SER A 79 14.05 -3.71 15.39
CA SER A 79 12.76 -4.23 15.87
C SER A 79 11.59 -3.63 15.09
N GLU A 80 10.43 -4.29 15.12
CA GLU A 80 9.22 -3.76 14.48
C GLU A 80 8.71 -2.48 15.16
N ASP A 81 8.99 -2.29 16.46
CA ASP A 81 8.65 -1.08 17.21
C ASP A 81 9.43 0.16 16.76
N GLU A 82 10.61 -0.02 16.16
CA GLU A 82 11.40 1.06 15.56
C GLU A 82 10.87 1.48 14.18
N VAL A 83 9.96 0.69 13.59
CA VAL A 83 9.30 1.02 12.33
C VAL A 83 8.15 1.97 12.65
N CYS A 84 8.29 3.24 12.28
CA CYS A 84 7.27 4.26 12.49
C CYS A 84 6.66 4.72 11.15
N PRO A 85 5.56 4.10 10.67
CA PRO A 85 4.93 4.48 9.40
C PRO A 85 4.43 5.93 9.36
N GLY A 86 4.10 6.52 10.51
CA GLY A 86 3.62 7.89 10.61
C GLY A 86 4.67 8.95 10.27
N ALA A 87 5.96 8.60 10.34
CA ALA A 87 7.07 9.46 9.95
C ALA A 87 7.65 9.12 8.56
N ALA A 88 7.07 8.12 7.87
CA ALA A 88 7.56 7.68 6.58
C ALA A 88 7.18 8.66 5.46
N TYR A 89 8.09 8.83 4.51
CA TYR A 89 7.85 9.59 3.29
C TYR A 89 7.15 8.74 2.22
N VAL A 90 7.55 7.47 2.08
CA VAL A 90 6.94 6.51 1.14
C VAL A 90 6.69 5.19 1.85
N LEU A 91 5.52 4.61 1.62
CA LEU A 91 5.13 3.29 2.15
C LEU A 91 4.97 2.30 1.00
N PHE A 92 5.50 1.09 1.18
CA PHE A 92 5.38 -0.01 0.23
C PHE A 92 4.57 -1.16 0.85
N TYR A 93 3.44 -1.44 0.21
CA TYR A 93 2.53 -2.51 0.62
C TYR A 93 2.48 -3.61 -0.44
N ARG A 94 2.38 -4.86 0.01
CA ARG A 94 2.10 -6.01 -0.86
C ARG A 94 0.74 -6.61 -0.54
N ARG A 95 0.02 -7.05 -1.56
CA ARG A 95 -1.29 -7.69 -1.40
C ARG A 95 -1.11 -9.07 -0.75
N VAL A 96 -1.81 -9.30 0.34
CA VAL A 96 -1.89 -10.62 0.97
C VAL A 96 -2.78 -11.50 0.09
N LYS A 97 -2.27 -12.68 -0.31
CA LYS A 97 -3.09 -13.67 -1.02
C LYS A 97 -4.09 -14.25 -0.01
N THR A 98 -5.36 -13.94 -0.16
CA THR A 98 -6.43 -14.64 0.57
C THR A 98 -6.52 -16.06 0.01
N ASN A 99 -5.95 -17.03 0.71
CA ASN A 99 -6.26 -18.43 0.44
C ASN A 99 -7.69 -18.63 0.91
N ASN A 100 -8.66 -18.64 -0.01
CA ASN A 100 -10.00 -19.16 0.27
C ASN A 100 -9.86 -20.68 0.48
N THR A 101 -9.35 -21.10 1.64
CA THR A 101 -9.60 -22.44 2.16
C THR A 101 -11.06 -22.47 2.56
N SER A 102 -11.92 -22.73 1.59
CA SER A 102 -13.25 -23.25 1.83
C SER A 102 -13.06 -24.61 2.48
N THR A 103 -13.00 -24.63 3.81
CA THR A 103 -13.09 -25.87 4.59
C THR A 103 -14.49 -26.40 4.37
N SER A 104 -14.64 -27.29 3.38
CA SER A 104 -15.81 -28.16 3.27
C SER A 104 -15.62 -29.24 4.33
N ASN A 105 -16.37 -29.15 5.42
CA ASN A 105 -16.70 -30.31 6.25
C ASN A 105 -18.12 -30.75 5.89
#